data_AF-F4R6E2-F1
#
_entry.id   AF-F4R6E2-F1
#
_cell.length_a   1.000
_cell.length_b   1.000
_cell.length_c   1.000
_cell.angle_alpha   90.00
_cell.angle_beta   90.00
_cell.angle_gamma   90.00
#
_symmetry.space_group_name_H-M   'P 1'
#
loop_
_entity.id
_entity.type
_entity.pdbx_description
1 polymer ?
#
loop_
_entity_poly.entity_id
_entity_poly.type
_entity_poly.pdbx_seq_one_letter_code
_entity_poly.pdbx_strand_id
1 'polypeptide(L)'
;MDVFKLERYIFFALCVFFLLASLSNATFIESKDITKWSTLSDEETNYAWEEVLEFYQCLGNPHIPSNRSPFRHLNKSFKVMRRLSSGGLEFIHRKLSPFREVMNDLDQEIIHADFVPGPWPGTLKIGVKGKVQDQVMYGKTAGSSHQAVFILDNYHNAPKIHQITMIHELTQLECETGEFWGYLE
;
A
#
# COMPACT_ATOMS: atom_id res chain seq x y z
N MET A 1 -40.30 -31.02 -15.03
CA MET A 1 -39.08 -30.21 -15.20
C MET A 1 -38.37 -30.23 -13.85
N ASP A 2 -37.28 -30.98 -13.78
CA ASP A 2 -36.81 -31.63 -12.54
C ASP A 2 -36.20 -30.65 -11.53
N VAL A 3 -36.83 -30.53 -10.36
CA VAL A 3 -36.32 -29.82 -9.18
C VAL A 3 -34.89 -30.27 -8.83
N PHE A 4 -34.59 -31.56 -9.02
CA PHE A 4 -33.26 -32.14 -8.83
C PHE A 4 -32.16 -31.58 -9.74
N LYS A 5 -32.50 -31.09 -10.95
CA LYS A 5 -31.51 -30.46 -11.84
C LYS A 5 -31.21 -29.04 -11.37
N LEU A 6 -32.23 -28.31 -10.90
CA LEU A 6 -32.07 -26.95 -10.40
C LEU A 6 -31.21 -26.90 -9.14
N GLU A 7 -31.41 -27.81 -8.19
CA GLU A 7 -30.59 -27.91 -6.96
C GLU A 7 -29.11 -28.16 -7.26
N ARG A 8 -28.80 -29.03 -8.23
CA ARG A 8 -27.43 -29.28 -8.68
C ARG A 8 -26.79 -28.05 -9.31
N TYR A 9 -27.53 -27.30 -10.14
CA TYR A 9 -27.02 -26.06 -10.72
C TYR A 9 -26.76 -24.98 -9.66
N ILE A 10 -27.65 -24.83 -8.69
CA ILE A 10 -27.47 -23.89 -7.57
C ILE A 10 -26.25 -24.29 -6.75
N PHE A 11 -26.09 -25.58 -6.43
CA PHE A 11 -24.92 -26.07 -5.70
C PHE A 11 -23.62 -25.80 -6.45
N PHE A 12 -23.57 -26.09 -7.76
CA PHE A 12 -22.39 -25.78 -8.58
C PHE A 12 -22.11 -24.27 -8.63
N ALA A 13 -23.14 -23.45 -8.82
CA ALA A 13 -22.99 -21.99 -8.82
C ALA A 13 -22.45 -21.50 -7.47
N LEU A 14 -22.99 -21.98 -6.34
CA LEU A 14 -22.51 -21.63 -5.01
C LEU A 14 -21.07 -22.09 -4.78
N CYS A 15 -20.70 -23.31 -5.17
CA CYS A 15 -19.30 -23.76 -5.08
C CYS A 15 -18.35 -22.90 -5.92
N VAL A 16 -18.77 -22.50 -7.13
CA VAL A 16 -17.99 -21.59 -7.98
C VAL A 16 -17.92 -20.21 -7.36
N PHE A 17 -19.00 -19.67 -6.81
CA PHE A 17 -19.00 -18.39 -6.09
C PHE A 17 -18.13 -18.44 -4.83
N PHE A 18 -18.14 -19.54 -4.06
CA PHE A 18 -17.26 -19.73 -2.91
C PHE A 18 -15.80 -19.85 -3.32
N LEU A 19 -15.50 -20.55 -4.42
CA LEU A 19 -14.15 -20.64 -4.97
C LEU A 19 -13.67 -19.26 -5.48
N LEU A 20 -14.53 -18.53 -6.19
CA LEU A 20 -14.24 -17.17 -6.65
C LEU A 20 -14.12 -16.16 -5.48
N ALA A 21 -14.91 -16.31 -4.43
CA ALA A 21 -14.80 -15.52 -3.21
C ALA A 21 -13.52 -15.88 -2.41
N SER A 22 -13.09 -17.14 -2.41
CA SER A 22 -11.78 -17.53 -1.85
C SER A 22 -10.59 -17.12 -2.73
N LEU A 23 -10.84 -16.81 -4.00
CA LEU A 23 -9.88 -16.19 -4.91
C LEU A 23 -9.88 -14.66 -4.79
N SER A 24 -10.84 -14.07 -4.06
CA SER A 24 -10.86 -12.66 -3.70
C SER A 24 -9.87 -12.38 -2.57
N ASN A 25 -8.59 -12.66 -2.83
CA ASN A 25 -7.47 -12.11 -2.07
C ASN A 25 -7.30 -10.64 -2.49
N ALA A 26 -8.28 -9.79 -2.17
CA ALA A 26 -8.14 -8.37 -2.45
C ALA A 26 -7.20 -7.79 -1.38
N THR A 27 -5.97 -7.55 -1.80
CA THR A 27 -4.92 -6.99 -0.94
C THR A 27 -4.37 -5.67 -1.47
N PHE A 28 -4.89 -5.24 -2.62
CA PHE A 28 -4.76 -3.91 -3.16
C PHE A 28 -5.91 -3.73 -4.15
N ILE A 29 -6.85 -2.83 -3.85
CA ILE A 29 -7.86 -2.43 -4.83
C ILE A 29 -7.16 -1.45 -5.76
N GLU A 30 -7.22 -1.71 -7.07
CA GLU A 30 -6.70 -0.79 -8.07
C GLU A 30 -7.31 0.60 -7.81
N SER A 31 -6.44 1.53 -7.43
CA SER A 31 -6.87 2.81 -6.88
C SER A 31 -7.43 3.66 -8.00
N LYS A 32 -8.65 4.15 -7.83
CA LYS A 32 -9.34 4.99 -8.83
C LYS A 32 -9.15 6.45 -8.45
N ASP A 33 -9.10 7.33 -9.45
CA ASP A 33 -9.08 8.79 -9.27
C ASP A 33 -7.95 9.32 -8.36
N ILE A 34 -6.75 8.72 -8.49
CA ILE A 34 -5.56 9.12 -7.74
C ILE A 34 -5.19 10.57 -8.10
N THR A 35 -5.17 11.45 -7.10
CA THR A 35 -4.61 12.79 -7.29
C THR A 35 -3.09 12.70 -7.36
N LYS A 36 -2.49 13.12 -8.48
CA LYS A 36 -1.04 13.14 -8.68
C LYS A 36 -0.55 14.57 -8.84
N TRP A 37 0.41 15.00 -8.03
CA TRP A 37 1.11 16.27 -8.22
C TRP A 37 2.61 16.04 -8.44
N SER A 38 3.16 16.70 -9.44
CA SER A 38 4.56 16.57 -9.80
C SER A 38 5.10 17.91 -10.31
N THR A 39 6.35 18.21 -9.97
CA THR A 39 7.13 19.27 -10.61
C THR A 39 8.05 18.74 -11.71
N LEU A 40 7.99 17.44 -12.00
CA LEU A 40 8.82 16.69 -12.95
C LEU A 40 7.99 16.25 -14.16
N SER A 41 8.65 15.78 -15.23
CA SER A 41 7.95 15.34 -16.43
C SER A 41 7.18 14.02 -16.22
N ASP A 42 6.14 13.81 -17.03
CA ASP A 42 5.30 12.60 -16.93
C ASP A 42 6.11 11.31 -17.11
N GLU A 43 7.05 11.29 -18.07
CA GLU A 43 7.92 10.14 -18.35
C GLU A 43 8.75 9.73 -17.12
N GLU A 44 9.33 10.71 -16.43
CA GLU A 44 10.13 10.49 -15.22
C GLU A 44 9.30 9.95 -14.06
N THR A 45 8.03 10.36 -13.97
CA THR A 45 7.15 9.94 -12.88
C THR A 45 6.50 8.58 -13.13
N ASN A 46 6.27 8.19 -14.38
CA ASN A 46 5.52 6.98 -14.72
C ASN A 46 6.25 5.70 -14.28
N TYR A 47 7.52 5.53 -14.64
CA TYR A 47 8.28 4.34 -14.24
C TYR A 47 8.39 4.22 -12.72
N ALA A 48 8.64 5.34 -12.04
CA ALA A 48 8.77 5.35 -10.59
C ALA A 48 7.43 5.05 -9.89
N TRP A 49 6.33 5.51 -10.50
CA TRP A 49 4.99 5.23 -10.03
C TRP A 49 4.60 3.75 -10.18
N GLU A 50 4.94 3.13 -11.31
CA GLU A 50 4.74 1.69 -11.53
C GLU A 50 5.41 0.87 -10.43
N GLU A 51 6.64 1.23 -10.04
CA GLU A 51 7.35 0.51 -8.98
C GLU A 51 6.73 0.69 -7.59
N VAL A 52 6.15 1.87 -7.30
CA VAL A 52 5.36 2.10 -6.08
C VAL A 52 4.07 1.28 -6.09
N LEU A 53 3.39 1.18 -7.22
CA LEU A 53 2.20 0.34 -7.36
C LEU A 53 2.55 -1.14 -7.19
N GLU A 54 3.62 -1.62 -7.81
CA GLU A 54 4.11 -2.99 -7.64
C GLU A 54 4.41 -3.27 -6.17
N PHE A 55 4.98 -2.31 -5.43
CA PHE A 55 5.20 -2.44 -4.00
C PHE A 55 3.91 -2.72 -3.23
N TYR A 56 2.87 -1.92 -3.45
CA TYR A 56 1.60 -2.11 -2.74
C TYR A 56 0.88 -3.40 -3.14
N GLN A 57 0.90 -3.76 -4.43
CA GLN A 57 0.38 -5.05 -4.89
C GLN A 57 1.10 -6.23 -4.24
N CYS A 58 2.43 -6.16 -4.13
CA CYS A 58 3.21 -7.21 -3.50
C CYS A 58 3.07 -7.23 -1.98
N LEU A 59 2.80 -6.07 -1.36
CA LEU A 59 2.73 -5.91 0.09
C LEU A 59 1.68 -6.85 0.67
N GLY A 60 0.50 -6.87 0.04
CA GLY A 60 -0.59 -7.73 0.43
C GLY A 60 -0.60 -9.12 -0.24
N ASN A 61 0.32 -9.43 -1.16
CA ASN A 61 0.39 -10.80 -1.71
C ASN A 61 1.34 -11.69 -0.88
N PRO A 62 0.86 -12.60 0.00
CA PRO A 62 1.72 -13.38 0.88
C PRO A 62 2.62 -14.38 0.13
N HIS A 63 2.33 -14.68 -1.14
CA HIS A 63 3.12 -15.60 -1.96
C HIS A 63 4.39 -14.96 -2.54
N ILE A 64 4.50 -13.62 -2.51
CA ILE A 64 5.69 -12.93 -2.99
C ILE A 64 6.71 -12.86 -1.85
N PRO A 65 7.88 -13.51 -1.95
CA PRO A 65 8.89 -13.51 -0.89
C PRO A 65 9.60 -12.15 -0.79
N SER A 66 10.01 -11.78 0.42
CA SER A 66 10.69 -10.49 0.71
C SER A 66 12.07 -10.33 0.07
N ASN A 67 12.62 -11.37 -0.56
CA ASN A 67 13.91 -11.34 -1.27
C ASN A 67 13.78 -11.05 -2.78
N ARG A 68 12.55 -10.86 -3.30
CA ARG A 68 12.28 -10.49 -4.69
C ARG A 68 11.94 -9.01 -4.83
N SER A 69 11.88 -8.51 -6.06
CA SER A 69 11.32 -7.17 -6.32
C SER A 69 9.89 -7.11 -5.78
N PRO A 70 9.45 -5.94 -5.29
CA PRO A 70 10.21 -4.69 -5.08
C PRO A 70 10.91 -4.62 -3.71
N PHE A 71 10.93 -5.71 -2.95
CA PHE A 71 11.39 -5.75 -1.56
C PHE A 71 12.88 -5.98 -1.35
N ARG A 72 13.55 -6.55 -2.35
CA ARG A 72 14.91 -7.08 -2.27
C ARG A 72 15.91 -6.12 -1.60
N HIS A 73 15.73 -4.81 -1.75
CA HIS A 73 16.65 -3.78 -1.28
C HIS A 73 16.23 -3.10 0.04
N LEU A 74 15.05 -3.42 0.59
CA LEU A 74 14.42 -2.67 1.68
C LEU A 74 14.84 -3.10 3.10
N ASN A 75 15.59 -4.19 3.26
CA ASN A 75 15.74 -4.89 4.55
C ASN A 75 16.39 -4.06 5.69
N LYS A 76 16.94 -2.87 5.39
CA LYS A 76 17.45 -1.89 6.38
C LYS A 76 16.88 -0.48 6.21
N SER A 77 16.17 -0.23 5.13
CA SER A 77 15.65 1.08 4.74
C SER A 77 14.13 1.14 4.81
N PHE A 78 13.52 0.15 5.46
CA PHE A 78 12.09 0.09 5.70
C PHE A 78 11.77 0.47 7.15
N LYS A 79 10.94 1.51 7.32
CA LYS A 79 10.53 2.01 8.64
C LYS A 79 9.02 2.21 8.65
N VAL A 80 8.37 1.69 9.68
CA VAL A 80 6.96 1.96 9.97
C VAL A 80 6.86 2.57 11.34
N MET A 81 6.15 3.68 11.41
CA MET A 81 5.88 4.44 12.61
C MET A 81 4.38 4.53 12.83
N ARG A 82 4.00 4.85 14.07
CA ARG A 82 2.64 5.19 14.47
C ARG A 82 2.65 6.57 15.10
N ARG A 83 1.56 7.31 14.95
CA ARG A 83 1.32 8.54 15.70
C ARG A 83 0.74 8.25 17.08
N LEU A 84 1.37 8.81 18.11
CA LEU A 84 0.89 8.82 19.48
C LEU A 84 -0.19 9.89 19.67
N SER A 85 -1.05 9.71 20.67
CA SER A 85 -2.05 10.73 21.05
C SER A 85 -1.44 12.07 21.47
N SER A 86 -0.17 12.08 21.87
CA SER A 86 0.61 13.28 22.15
C SER A 86 1.11 14.01 20.89
N GLY A 87 0.86 13.47 19.69
CA GLY A 87 1.37 13.96 18.41
C GLY A 87 2.76 13.46 18.04
N GLY A 88 3.48 12.79 18.95
CA GLY A 88 4.77 12.19 18.69
C GLY A 88 4.69 10.97 17.75
N LEU A 89 5.83 10.57 17.18
CA LEU A 89 5.95 9.36 16.37
C LEU A 89 6.72 8.27 17.12
N GLU A 90 6.21 7.05 17.08
CA GLU A 90 6.89 5.88 17.62
C GLU A 90 7.14 4.83 16.54
N PHE A 91 8.27 4.12 16.61
CA PHE A 91 8.56 3.03 15.68
C PHE A 91 7.78 1.77 16.06
N ILE A 92 7.04 1.22 15.11
CA ILE A 92 6.30 -0.04 15.30
C ILE A 92 6.96 -1.21 14.54
N HIS A 93 7.49 -0.97 13.33
CA HIS A 93 8.22 -1.99 12.58
C HIS A 93 9.47 -1.44 11.91
N ARG A 94 10.57 -2.22 11.98
CA ARG A 94 11.86 -1.92 11.31
C ARG A 94 12.20 -2.93 10.21
N LYS A 95 11.30 -3.89 9.98
CA LYS A 95 11.46 -4.97 9.00
C LYS A 95 10.15 -5.10 8.25
N LEU A 96 10.26 -5.47 6.98
CA LEU A 96 9.11 -5.61 6.09
C LEU A 96 8.21 -6.79 6.50
N SER A 97 8.77 -7.94 6.89
CA SER A 97 7.98 -9.15 7.14
C SER A 97 6.88 -8.98 8.21
N PRO A 98 7.17 -8.45 9.42
CA PRO A 98 6.11 -8.24 10.42
C PRO A 98 5.02 -7.28 9.96
N PHE A 99 5.38 -6.27 9.17
CA PHE A 99 4.41 -5.32 8.64
C PHE A 99 3.51 -5.94 7.57
N ARG A 100 4.05 -6.83 6.73
CA ARG A 100 3.26 -7.55 5.71
C ARG A 100 2.17 -8.44 6.29
N GLU A 101 2.40 -9.01 7.46
CA GLU A 101 1.38 -9.80 8.16
C GLU A 101 0.18 -8.92 8.56
N VAL A 102 0.44 -7.66 8.96
CA VAL A 102 -0.61 -6.69 9.31
C VAL A 102 -1.38 -6.21 8.07
N MET A 103 -0.69 -6.09 6.94
CA MET A 103 -1.26 -5.63 5.67
C MET A 103 -1.94 -6.73 4.85
N ASN A 104 -1.80 -8.00 5.27
CA ASN A 104 -2.47 -9.10 4.61
C ASN A 104 -3.99 -8.93 4.77
N ASP A 105 -4.73 -9.14 3.68
CA ASP A 105 -6.20 -9.03 3.62
C ASP A 105 -6.76 -7.61 3.88
N LEU A 106 -5.93 -6.56 3.79
CA LEU A 106 -6.39 -5.18 3.82
C LEU A 106 -6.66 -4.66 2.41
N ASP A 107 -7.90 -4.21 2.19
CA ASP A 107 -8.29 -3.46 1.00
C ASP A 107 -7.74 -2.04 1.08
N GLN A 108 -6.54 -1.86 0.54
CA GLN A 108 -5.90 -0.57 0.42
C GLN A 108 -6.27 0.12 -0.89
N GLU A 109 -6.54 1.42 -0.80
CA GLU A 109 -6.69 2.36 -1.91
C GLU A 109 -5.69 3.53 -1.76
N ILE A 110 -4.98 3.88 -2.82
CA ILE A 110 -4.12 5.07 -2.87
C ILE A 110 -4.92 6.24 -3.40
N ILE A 111 -5.02 7.32 -2.62
CA ILE A 111 -5.82 8.49 -2.99
C ILE A 111 -4.97 9.66 -3.51
N HIS A 112 -3.69 9.68 -3.17
CA HIS A 112 -2.82 10.82 -3.44
C HIS A 112 -1.37 10.40 -3.62
N ALA A 113 -0.67 11.02 -4.57
CA ALA A 113 0.77 10.87 -4.77
C ALA A 113 1.42 12.20 -5.14
N ASP A 114 2.45 12.61 -4.40
CA ASP A 114 3.32 13.74 -4.74
C ASP A 114 4.71 13.25 -5.15
N PHE A 115 5.23 13.83 -6.21
CA PHE A 115 6.55 13.56 -6.77
C PHE A 115 7.43 14.79 -6.61
N VAL A 116 8.55 14.66 -5.89
CA VAL A 116 9.53 15.73 -5.69
C VAL A 116 10.95 15.21 -5.84
N PRO A 117 11.92 16.05 -6.28
CA PRO A 117 13.32 15.66 -6.32
C PRO A 117 13.79 15.05 -4.99
N GLY A 118 14.56 13.96 -5.08
CA GLY A 118 15.07 13.28 -3.90
C GLY A 118 16.21 14.04 -3.21
N PRO A 119 16.65 13.56 -2.04
CA PRO A 119 17.70 14.20 -1.26
C PRO A 119 19.08 14.12 -1.92
N TRP A 120 19.25 13.26 -2.93
CA TRP A 120 20.50 13.06 -3.65
C TRP A 120 20.29 13.15 -5.17
N PRO A 121 21.31 13.54 -5.95
CA PRO A 121 21.23 13.54 -7.40
C PRO A 121 20.83 12.17 -7.96
N GLY A 122 19.89 12.16 -8.92
CA GLY A 122 19.40 10.93 -9.55
C GLY A 122 18.42 10.12 -8.70
N THR A 123 17.90 10.70 -7.61
CA THR A 123 16.86 10.09 -6.78
C THR A 123 15.55 10.86 -6.86
N LEU A 124 14.45 10.13 -6.69
CA LEU A 124 13.09 10.66 -6.69
C LEU A 124 12.42 10.31 -5.37
N LYS A 125 11.74 11.29 -4.78
CA LYS A 125 10.95 11.10 -3.57
C LYS A 125 9.48 11.10 -3.95
N ILE A 126 8.76 10.03 -3.60
CA ILE A 126 7.32 9.90 -3.85
C ILE A 126 6.63 9.79 -2.51
N GLY A 127 5.74 10.71 -2.21
CA GLY A 127 4.91 10.63 -1.01
C GLY A 127 3.50 10.23 -1.39
N VAL A 128 2.94 9.30 -0.63
CA VAL A 128 1.70 8.59 -0.94
C VAL A 128 0.77 8.65 0.26
N LYS A 129 -0.51 8.92 0.02
CA LYS A 129 -1.58 8.74 1.00
C LYS A 129 -2.40 7.52 0.61
N GLY A 130 -2.44 6.54 1.50
CA GLY A 130 -3.26 5.34 1.35
C GLY A 130 -4.38 5.34 2.38
N LYS A 131 -5.59 5.01 1.92
CA LYS A 131 -6.71 4.68 2.78
C LYS A 131 -6.90 3.17 2.79
N VAL A 132 -7.28 2.67 3.94
CA VAL A 132 -7.85 1.33 4.07
C VAL A 132 -9.30 1.54 4.47
N GLN A 133 -10.22 0.83 3.82
CA GLN A 133 -11.62 0.92 4.24
C GLN A 133 -11.73 0.55 5.71
N ASP A 134 -12.50 1.34 6.44
CA ASP A 134 -12.73 1.18 7.87
C ASP A 134 -13.22 -0.25 8.17
N GLN A 135 -12.32 -1.08 8.72
CA GLN A 135 -12.66 -2.43 9.15
C GLN A 135 -13.18 -2.39 10.58
N VAL A 136 -14.32 -3.05 10.81
CA VAL A 136 -14.89 -3.22 12.16
C VAL A 136 -14.23 -4.44 12.80
N MET A 137 -13.19 -4.21 13.59
CA MET A 137 -12.54 -5.23 14.41
C MET A 137 -13.12 -5.17 15.83
N TYR A 138 -13.78 -6.24 16.29
CA TYR A 138 -14.35 -6.33 17.64
C TYR A 138 -15.28 -5.17 18.04
N GLY A 139 -16.05 -4.66 17.08
CA GLY A 139 -16.98 -3.54 17.31
C GLY A 139 -16.31 -2.16 17.37
N LYS A 140 -15.01 -2.06 17.05
CA LYS A 140 -14.29 -0.79 16.90
C LYS A 140 -13.83 -0.63 15.46
N THR A 141 -14.00 0.58 14.94
CA THR A 141 -13.37 1.00 13.69
C THR A 141 -11.89 1.21 13.94
N ALA A 142 -11.04 0.38 13.34
CA ALA A 142 -9.60 0.58 13.38
C ALA A 142 -9.20 1.37 12.13
N GLY A 143 -8.65 2.57 12.33
CA GLY A 143 -8.03 3.32 11.23
C GLY A 143 -6.74 2.61 10.84
N SER A 144 -6.70 2.01 9.66
CA SER A 144 -5.49 1.40 9.08
C SER A 144 -4.97 2.23 7.90
N SER A 145 -5.40 3.49 7.78
CA SER A 145 -4.88 4.38 6.75
C SER A 145 -3.42 4.73 7.03
N HIS A 146 -2.68 5.10 5.99
CA HIS A 146 -1.27 5.40 6.11
C HIS A 146 -0.81 6.51 5.18
N GLN A 147 0.30 7.11 5.57
CA GLN A 147 1.09 7.98 4.73
C GLN A 147 2.46 7.33 4.56
N ALA A 148 2.97 7.27 3.34
CA ALA A 148 4.26 6.67 3.05
C ALA A 148 5.10 7.59 2.19
N VAL A 149 6.40 7.52 2.38
CA VAL A 149 7.37 8.16 1.50
C VAL A 149 8.36 7.11 1.01
N PHE A 150 8.50 7.08 -0.30
CA PHE A 150 9.42 6.28 -1.06
C PHE A 150 10.57 7.15 -1.53
N ILE A 151 11.79 6.62 -1.47
CA ILE A 151 12.94 7.18 -2.16
C ILE A 151 13.37 6.14 -3.18
N LEU A 152 13.43 6.53 -4.45
CA LEU A 152 13.78 5.66 -5.56
C LEU A 152 15.10 6.12 -6.18
N ASP A 153 15.97 5.17 -6.48
CA ASP A 153 17.19 5.38 -7.27
C ASP A 153 16.90 5.14 -8.76
N ASN A 154 17.64 5.79 -9.66
CA ASN A 154 17.60 5.56 -11.11
C ASN A 154 16.20 5.70 -11.74
N TYR A 155 15.43 6.70 -11.30
CA TYR A 155 14.02 6.87 -11.67
C TYR A 155 13.75 7.10 -13.16
N HIS A 156 14.77 7.44 -13.96
CA HIS A 156 14.63 7.67 -15.40
C HIS A 156 14.58 6.41 -16.28
N ASN A 157 14.87 5.22 -15.75
CA ASN A 157 14.94 4.00 -16.59
C ASN A 157 14.55 2.73 -15.84
N ALA A 158 15.21 2.47 -14.71
CA ALA A 158 14.98 1.27 -13.92
C ALA A 158 14.88 1.68 -12.44
N PRO A 159 13.78 2.35 -12.05
CA PRO A 159 13.58 2.79 -10.69
C PRO A 159 13.71 1.62 -9.72
N LYS A 160 14.39 1.85 -8.61
CA LYS A 160 14.47 0.87 -7.52
C LYS A 160 14.16 1.56 -6.22
N ILE A 161 13.26 0.98 -5.44
CA ILE A 161 12.94 1.52 -4.12
C ILE A 161 14.14 1.33 -3.19
N HIS A 162 14.75 2.44 -2.82
CA HIS A 162 15.88 2.51 -1.91
C HIS A 162 15.43 2.50 -0.45
N GLN A 163 14.43 3.32 -0.14
CA GLN A 163 13.94 3.54 1.22
C GLN A 163 12.43 3.73 1.22
N ILE A 164 11.79 3.24 2.28
CA ILE A 164 10.39 3.53 2.59
C ILE A 164 10.28 3.93 4.05
N THR A 165 9.59 5.03 4.30
CA THR A 165 9.15 5.42 5.64
C THR A 165 7.65 5.60 5.62
N MET A 166 6.95 4.87 6.48
CA MET A 166 5.49 4.86 6.55
C MET A 166 5.02 5.25 7.94
N ILE A 167 3.95 6.03 8.02
CA ILE A 167 3.15 6.22 9.22
C ILE A 167 1.85 5.47 9.01
N HIS A 168 1.61 4.47 9.84
CA HIS A 168 0.45 3.60 9.79
C HIS A 168 -0.45 3.88 11.01
N GLU A 169 -1.64 3.27 11.00
CA GLU A 169 -2.70 3.43 12.00
C GLU A 169 -3.26 4.86 12.08
N LEU A 170 -3.29 5.56 10.95
CA LEU A 170 -3.92 6.87 10.85
C LEU A 170 -5.44 6.72 10.72
N THR A 171 -6.17 7.64 11.32
CA THR A 171 -7.57 7.87 10.94
C THR A 171 -7.65 8.36 9.49
N GLN A 172 -8.79 8.16 8.83
CA GLN A 172 -8.97 8.66 7.45
C GLN A 172 -8.76 10.17 7.37
N LEU A 173 -9.30 10.93 8.33
CA LEU A 173 -9.15 12.38 8.39
C LEU A 173 -7.68 12.80 8.53
N GLU A 174 -6.90 12.14 9.39
CA GLU A 174 -5.48 12.42 9.52
C GLU A 174 -4.71 12.09 8.24
N CYS A 175 -5.06 11.01 7.56
CA CYS A 175 -4.44 10.63 6.29
C CYS A 175 -4.74 11.68 5.19
N GLU A 176 -5.98 12.14 5.09
CA GLU A 176 -6.40 13.15 4.11
C GLU A 176 -5.77 14.51 4.35
N THR A 177 -5.81 15.00 5.60
CA THR A 177 -5.45 16.38 5.94
C THR A 177 -3.99 16.55 6.38
N GLY A 178 -3.34 15.47 6.84
CA GLY A 178 -1.97 15.50 7.31
C GLY A 178 -0.96 15.75 6.18
N GLU A 179 0.09 16.49 6.50
CA GLU A 179 1.27 16.67 5.64
C GLU A 179 2.20 15.46 5.79
N PHE A 180 2.44 14.69 4.73
CA PHE A 180 3.31 13.51 4.78
C PHE A 180 4.81 13.81 4.66
N TRP A 181 5.16 15.04 4.28
CA TRP A 181 6.56 15.47 4.16
C TRP A 181 7.20 15.89 5.48
N GLY A 182 6.41 16.47 6.40
CA GLY A 182 6.90 17.03 7.67
C GLY A 182 7.43 15.99 8.68
N TYR A 183 7.39 14.69 8.36
CA TYR A 183 7.87 13.62 9.23
C TYR A 183 9.26 13.10 8.88
N LEU A 184 9.87 13.63 7.82
CA LEU A 184 11.18 13.20 7.31
C LEU A 184 12.28 14.23 7.55
N GLU A 185 11.93 15.36 8.16
CA GLU A 185 12.83 16.40 8.67
C GLU A 185 13.10 16.17 10.16
#